data_AF-A0A939TMZ8-F1
#
_entry.id   AF-A0A939TMZ8-F1
#
_cell.length_a   1.000
_cell.length_b   1.000
_cell.length_c   1.000
_cell.angle_alpha   90.00
_cell.angle_beta   90.00
_cell.angle_gamma   90.00
#
_symmetry.space_group_name_H-M   'P 1'
#
loop_
_entity.id
_entity.type
_entity.pdbx_description
1 polymer ?
#
loop_
_entity_poly.entity_id
_entity_poly.type
_entity_poly.pdbx_seq_one_letter_code
_entity_poly.pdbx_strand_id
1 'polypeptide(L)'
;MTGPAILSQITGDSARARVTDPETSHAAADSITTEGREASELEVIAILRDASGPLSSEQIETRHLNRAWQGTAPTTWAGSRLRTALKQLADDGHVVQDGETRTRKGRRAIAWRLTIEGDHR
;
A
#
# COMPACT_ATOMS: atom_id res chain seq x y z
N MET A 1 48.68 45.43 17.61
CA MET A 1 49.09 44.02 17.74
C MET A 1 48.47 43.55 19.05
N THR A 2 47.43 42.72 19.11
CA THR A 2 47.24 41.38 18.53
C THR A 2 45.74 41.04 18.64
N GLY A 3 45.10 40.49 17.61
CA GLY A 3 43.82 39.76 17.75
C GLY A 3 44.08 38.24 17.74
N PRO A 4 43.07 37.36 17.62
CA PRO A 4 41.67 37.41 18.08
C PRO A 4 41.27 36.09 18.81
N ALA A 5 40.05 36.02 19.37
CA ALA A 5 39.30 34.76 19.48
C ALA A 5 37.80 35.07 19.64
N ILE A 6 37.08 35.13 18.52
CA ILE A 6 35.62 35.15 18.49
C ILE A 6 35.17 33.70 18.64
N LEU A 7 34.41 33.42 19.70
CA LEU A 7 33.79 32.13 19.99
C LEU A 7 32.83 31.74 18.85
N SER A 8 33.19 30.69 18.10
CA SER A 8 32.28 29.97 17.21
C SER A 8 31.19 29.27 18.00
N GLN A 9 29.98 29.84 18.05
CA GLN A 9 28.76 29.11 18.39
C GLN A 9 27.61 29.56 17.49
N ILE A 10 27.69 29.18 16.21
CA ILE A 10 26.54 29.04 15.33
C ILE A 10 26.62 27.64 14.71
N THR A 11 26.21 26.63 15.48
CA THR A 11 25.95 25.29 14.94
C THR A 11 24.77 24.69 15.70
N GLY A 12 23.60 25.30 15.53
CA GLY A 12 22.32 24.78 16.01
C GLY A 12 21.33 24.47 14.89
N ASP A 13 21.76 24.63 13.63
CA ASP A 13 20.97 24.30 12.44
C ASP A 13 21.61 23.10 11.75
N SER A 14 21.44 21.92 12.34
CA SER A 14 21.44 20.70 11.55
C SER A 14 20.01 20.20 11.56
N ALA A 15 19.29 20.43 10.47
CA ALA A 15 18.16 19.60 10.08
C ALA A 15 18.58 18.14 10.27
N ARG A 16 18.17 17.53 11.39
CA ARG A 16 18.44 16.12 11.64
C ARG A 16 17.48 15.38 10.74
N ALA A 17 17.97 15.02 9.55
CA ALA A 17 17.28 14.13 8.65
C ALA A 17 16.75 12.95 9.48
N ARG A 18 15.45 12.70 9.42
CA ARG A 18 14.90 11.41 9.82
C ARG A 18 15.59 10.40 8.92
N VAL A 19 16.53 9.66 9.49
CA VAL A 19 17.03 8.41 8.93
C VAL A 19 15.80 7.51 8.87
N THR A 20 15.12 7.59 7.73
CA THR A 20 14.07 6.65 7.38
C THR A 20 14.85 5.40 7.02
N ASP A 21 15.04 4.51 7.99
CA ASP A 21 15.74 3.24 7.80
C ASP A 21 15.08 2.48 6.63
N PRO A 22 15.81 2.24 5.52
CA PRO A 22 15.29 1.44 4.41
C PRO A 22 15.31 -0.06 4.72
N GLU A 23 16.15 -0.52 5.67
CA GLU A 23 16.29 -1.95 5.98
C GLU A 23 15.08 -2.54 6.70
N THR A 24 14.48 -1.79 7.64
CA THR A 24 13.30 -2.25 8.39
C THR A 24 12.06 -2.45 7.51
N SER A 25 12.02 -1.80 6.33
CA SER A 25 10.92 -1.94 5.37
C SER A 25 11.03 -3.20 4.51
N HIS A 26 12.25 -3.70 4.26
CA HIS A 26 12.46 -4.92 3.48
C HIS A 26 12.32 -6.20 4.32
N ALA A 27 12.84 -6.20 5.56
CA ALA A 27 12.71 -7.37 6.45
C ALA A 27 11.26 -7.68 6.83
N ALA A 28 10.39 -6.66 6.92
CA ALA A 28 8.96 -6.86 7.14
C ALA A 28 8.27 -7.49 5.90
N ALA A 29 8.75 -7.19 4.69
CA ALA A 29 8.24 -7.76 3.45
C ALA A 29 8.67 -9.24 3.28
N ASP A 30 9.84 -9.62 3.77
CA ASP A 30 10.40 -10.98 3.67
C ASP A 30 9.91 -11.96 4.75
N SER A 31 9.18 -11.49 5.79
CA SER A 31 8.69 -12.34 6.88
C SER A 31 7.30 -12.96 6.64
N ILE A 32 6.79 -12.90 5.42
CA ILE A 32 5.45 -13.39 5.12
C ILE A 32 5.44 -14.91 5.01
N THR A 33 4.75 -15.53 5.97
CA THR A 33 4.33 -16.92 5.86
C THR A 33 3.39 -17.08 4.66
N THR A 34 3.32 -18.27 4.06
CA THR A 34 2.34 -18.58 3.01
C THR A 34 0.92 -18.18 3.45
N GLU A 35 0.59 -18.41 4.72
CA GLU A 35 -0.67 -18.00 5.33
C GLU A 35 -0.89 -16.48 5.27
N GLY A 36 0.12 -15.67 5.61
CA GLY A 36 0.03 -14.20 5.51
C GLY A 36 -0.10 -13.73 4.06
N ARG A 37 0.49 -14.46 3.12
CA ARG A 37 0.33 -14.19 1.70
C ARG A 37 -1.14 -14.38 1.30
N GLU A 38 -1.67 -15.57 1.51
CA GLU A 38 -3.04 -15.96 1.16
C GLU A 38 -4.08 -15.07 1.86
N ALA A 39 -3.89 -14.77 3.15
CA ALA A 39 -4.82 -13.95 3.92
C ALA A 39 -4.98 -12.54 3.34
N SER A 40 -3.88 -11.92 2.89
CA SER A 40 -3.94 -10.60 2.24
C SER A 40 -4.52 -10.64 0.82
N GLU A 41 -4.36 -11.74 0.09
CA GLU A 41 -4.99 -11.96 -1.22
C GLU A 41 -6.51 -12.11 -1.05
N LEU A 42 -6.95 -12.93 -0.07
CA LEU A 42 -8.35 -13.06 0.31
C LEU A 42 -8.99 -11.74 0.72
N GLU A 43 -8.26 -10.89 1.45
CA GLU A 43 -8.75 -9.56 1.83
C GLU A 43 -8.99 -8.66 0.60
N VAL A 44 -8.07 -8.67 -0.38
CA VAL A 44 -8.27 -7.92 -1.63
C VAL A 44 -9.48 -8.45 -2.40
N ILE A 45 -9.63 -9.78 -2.52
CA ILE A 45 -10.80 -10.41 -3.15
C ILE A 45 -12.08 -9.98 -2.44
N ALA A 46 -12.11 -10.02 -1.11
CA ALA A 46 -13.29 -9.64 -0.34
C ALA A 46 -13.67 -8.18 -0.57
N ILE A 47 -12.69 -7.26 -0.61
CA ILE A 47 -12.94 -5.84 -0.90
C ILE A 47 -13.49 -5.64 -2.31
N LEU A 48 -12.94 -6.33 -3.30
CA LEU A 48 -13.39 -6.23 -4.70
C LEU A 48 -14.75 -6.88 -4.91
N ARG A 49 -15.06 -7.96 -4.19
CA ARG A 49 -16.38 -8.63 -4.22
C ARG A 49 -17.48 -7.75 -3.63
N ASP A 50 -17.17 -7.04 -2.54
CA ASP A 50 -18.11 -6.09 -1.90
C ASP A 50 -18.25 -4.78 -2.68
N ALA A 51 -17.42 -4.56 -3.71
CA ALA A 51 -17.50 -3.37 -4.54
C ALA A 51 -18.57 -3.55 -5.63
N SER A 52 -19.39 -2.52 -5.82
CA SER A 52 -20.34 -2.44 -6.95
C SER A 52 -19.66 -2.14 -8.29
N GLY A 53 -18.34 -1.97 -8.33
CA GLY A 53 -17.60 -1.66 -9.53
C GLY A 53 -16.08 -1.64 -9.32
N PRO A 54 -15.31 -1.36 -10.39
CA PRO A 54 -13.85 -1.38 -10.36
C PRO A 54 -13.26 -0.38 -9.37
N LEU A 55 -12.20 -0.79 -8.69
CA LEU A 55 -11.49 0.02 -7.69
C LEU A 55 -10.04 0.25 -8.06
N SER A 56 -9.52 1.43 -7.76
CA SER A 56 -8.07 1.67 -7.75
C SER A 56 -7.41 1.05 -6.52
N SER A 57 -6.09 0.87 -6.58
CA SER A 57 -5.30 0.43 -5.42
C SER A 57 -5.49 1.33 -4.20
N GLU A 58 -5.56 2.66 -4.39
CA GLU A 58 -5.81 3.61 -3.29
C GLU A 58 -7.19 3.41 -2.64
N GLN A 59 -8.21 3.11 -3.45
CA GLN A 59 -9.55 2.82 -2.95
C GLN A 59 -9.59 1.48 -2.21
N ILE A 60 -8.86 0.46 -2.67
CA ILE A 60 -8.73 -0.83 -1.98
C ILE A 60 -8.06 -0.61 -0.61
N GLU A 61 -6.93 0.11 -0.58
CA GLU A 61 -6.25 0.47 0.67
C GLU A 61 -7.17 1.22 1.64
N THR A 62 -7.93 2.20 1.14
CA THR A 62 -8.88 2.98 1.95
C THR A 62 -10.01 2.10 2.51
N ARG A 63 -10.58 1.21 1.70
CA ARG A 63 -11.63 0.29 2.14
C ARG A 63 -11.12 -0.71 3.18
N HIS A 64 -9.89 -1.21 3.00
CA HIS A 64 -9.25 -2.06 3.99
C HIS A 64 -9.09 -1.36 5.34
N LEU A 65 -8.59 -0.12 5.34
CA LEU A 65 -8.46 0.68 6.58
C LEU A 65 -9.82 0.89 7.26
N ASN A 66 -10.87 1.18 6.49
CA ASN A 66 -12.22 1.32 7.03
C ASN A 66 -12.73 0.01 7.66
N ARG A 67 -12.48 -1.13 7.03
CA ARG A 67 -12.84 -2.45 7.58
C ARG A 67 -12.06 -2.76 8.87
N ALA A 68 -10.77 -2.46 8.88
CA ALA A 68 -9.93 -2.62 10.08
C ALA A 68 -10.44 -1.75 11.24
N TRP A 69 -10.81 -0.49 10.99
CA TRP A 69 -11.39 0.39 12.00
C TRP A 69 -12.77 -0.06 12.49
N GLN A 70 -13.54 -0.71 11.64
CA GLN A 70 -14.84 -1.31 12.00
C GLN A 70 -14.70 -2.68 12.67
N GLY A 71 -13.49 -3.21 12.80
CA GLY A 71 -13.23 -4.55 13.33
C GLY A 71 -13.73 -5.69 12.42
N THR A 72 -13.95 -5.42 11.13
CA THR A 72 -14.42 -6.42 10.15
C THR A 72 -13.29 -7.06 9.36
N ALA A 73 -12.07 -6.51 9.44
CA ALA A 73 -10.87 -7.16 8.90
C ALA A 73 -10.15 -7.95 10.01
N PRO A 74 -9.78 -9.22 9.77
CA PRO A 74 -9.10 -10.06 10.77
C PRO A 74 -7.66 -9.62 11.04
N THR A 75 -7.05 -8.87 10.13
CA THR A 75 -5.67 -8.38 10.22
C THR A 75 -5.54 -7.08 9.45
N THR A 76 -4.76 -6.14 9.98
CA THR A 76 -4.45 -4.88 9.30
C THR A 76 -3.20 -5.06 8.44
N TRP A 77 -3.33 -4.86 7.14
CA TRP A 77 -2.25 -4.94 6.17
C TRP A 77 -1.73 -3.56 5.80
N ALA A 78 -0.42 -3.46 5.60
CA ALA A 78 0.18 -2.27 4.99
C ALA A 78 -0.27 -2.13 3.53
N GLY A 79 -0.42 -0.87 3.05
CA GLY A 79 -0.84 -0.62 1.67
C GLY A 79 0.09 -1.22 0.61
N SER A 80 1.39 -1.30 0.89
CA SER A 80 2.35 -2.01 0.03
C SER A 80 2.05 -3.50 -0.11
N ARG A 81 1.61 -4.16 0.98
CA ARG A 81 1.24 -5.57 0.94
C ARG A 81 -0.01 -5.78 0.10
N LEU A 82 -1.04 -4.95 0.28
CA LEU A 82 -2.27 -5.00 -0.51
C LEU A 82 -2.00 -4.79 -2.00
N ARG A 83 -1.11 -3.85 -2.37
CA ARG A 83 -0.68 -3.66 -3.76
C ARG A 83 0.06 -4.88 -4.31
N THR A 84 0.88 -5.53 -3.49
CA THR A 84 1.57 -6.76 -3.87
C THR A 84 0.58 -7.91 -4.07
N ALA A 85 -0.40 -8.07 -3.18
CA ALA A 85 -1.45 -9.07 -3.28
C ALA A 85 -2.33 -8.84 -4.52
N LEU A 86 -2.69 -7.59 -4.80
CA LEU A 86 -3.42 -7.21 -6.00
C LEU A 86 -2.67 -7.60 -7.28
N LYS A 87 -1.35 -7.40 -7.31
CA LYS A 87 -0.51 -7.83 -8.43
C LYS A 87 -0.47 -9.35 -8.55
N GLN A 88 -0.25 -10.07 -7.44
CA GLN A 88 -0.25 -11.54 -7.43
C GLN A 88 -1.57 -12.10 -7.98
N LEU A 89 -2.70 -11.57 -7.50
CA LEU A 89 -4.03 -11.95 -8.00
C LEU A 89 -4.25 -11.62 -9.48
N ALA A 90 -3.64 -10.55 -9.98
CA ALA A 90 -3.70 -10.22 -11.40
C ALA A 90 -2.83 -11.16 -12.24
N ASP A 91 -1.63 -11.50 -11.76
CA ASP A 91 -0.74 -12.46 -12.40
C ASP A 91 -1.36 -13.87 -12.43
N ASP A 92 -2.10 -14.23 -11.37
CA ASP A 92 -2.84 -15.49 -11.23
C ASP A 92 -4.21 -15.49 -11.97
N GLY A 93 -4.61 -14.35 -12.56
CA GLY A 93 -5.85 -14.23 -13.36
C GLY A 93 -7.15 -14.07 -12.56
N HIS A 94 -7.08 -13.88 -11.25
CA HIS A 94 -8.24 -13.66 -10.38
C HIS A 94 -8.78 -12.21 -10.44
N VAL A 95 -7.93 -11.26 -10.82
CA VAL A 95 -8.26 -9.83 -10.94
C VAL A 95 -7.78 -9.32 -12.29
N VAL A 96 -8.56 -8.45 -12.93
CA VAL A 96 -8.21 -7.83 -14.21
C VAL A 96 -8.25 -6.31 -14.13
N GLN A 97 -7.46 -5.66 -14.97
CA GLN A 97 -7.56 -4.23 -15.20
C GLN A 97 -8.84 -3.92 -15.98
N ASP A 98 -9.63 -2.97 -15.49
CA ASP A 98 -10.88 -2.51 -16.11
C ASP A 98 -10.80 -1.02 -16.42
N GLY A 99 -9.81 -0.67 -17.23
CA GLY A 99 -9.54 0.71 -17.62
C GLY A 99 -8.99 1.57 -16.48
N GLU A 100 -9.54 2.77 -16.35
CA GLU A 100 -9.03 3.78 -15.43
C GLU A 100 -10.14 4.36 -14.57
N THR A 101 -9.77 4.73 -13.35
CA THR A 101 -10.61 5.44 -12.40
C THR A 101 -9.87 6.66 -11.85
N ARG A 102 -10.56 7.43 -11.02
CA ARG A 102 -9.99 8.57 -10.32
C ARG A 102 -9.74 8.21 -8.86
N THR A 103 -8.55 8.54 -8.37
CA THR A 103 -8.27 8.45 -6.94
C THR A 103 -9.04 9.51 -6.15
N ARG A 104 -9.01 9.46 -4.82
CA ARG A 104 -9.68 10.46 -3.97
C ARG A 104 -9.19 11.89 -4.26
N LYS A 105 -7.93 12.04 -4.70
CA LYS A 105 -7.32 13.32 -5.08
C LYS A 105 -7.51 13.67 -6.57
N GLY A 106 -8.34 12.92 -7.30
CA GLY A 106 -8.64 13.17 -8.72
C GLY A 106 -7.54 12.73 -9.69
N ARG A 107 -6.52 11.99 -9.26
CA ARG A 107 -5.48 11.46 -10.15
C ARG A 107 -6.01 10.26 -10.93
N ARG A 108 -5.56 10.08 -12.18
CA ARG A 108 -5.85 8.88 -12.96
C ARG A 108 -5.13 7.69 -12.33
N ALA A 109 -5.82 6.57 -12.18
CA ALA A 109 -5.27 5.33 -11.67
C ALA A 109 -5.91 4.15 -12.39
N ILE A 110 -5.18 3.02 -12.45
CA ILE A 110 -5.72 1.78 -12.98
C ILE A 110 -6.89 1.33 -12.10
N ALA A 111 -7.99 0.95 -12.74
CA ALA A 111 -9.12 0.36 -12.07
C ALA A 111 -9.03 -1.17 -12.15
N TRP A 112 -9.39 -1.84 -11.07
CA TRP A 112 -9.26 -3.29 -10.91
C TRP A 112 -10.60 -3.89 -10.53
N ARG A 113 -10.94 -5.04 -11.11
CA ARG A 113 -12.14 -5.82 -10.78
C ARG A 113 -11.83 -7.30 -10.72
N LEU A 114 -12.68 -8.07 -10.06
CA LEU A 114 -12.63 -9.54 -10.13
C LEU A 114 -12.88 -10.00 -11.58
N THR A 115 -12.15 -11.03 -11.97
CA THR A 115 -12.47 -11.81 -13.17
C THR A 115 -13.81 -12.49 -12.93
N ILE A 116 -14.75 -12.36 -13.86
CA ILE A 116 -15.98 -13.15 -13.83
C ILE A 116 -15.56 -14.52 -14.36
N GLU A 117 -15.74 -15.60 -13.58
CA GLU A 117 -15.57 -16.97 -14.10
C GLU A 117 -16.44 -17.10 -15.36
N GLY A 118 -15.82 -17.07 -16.55
CA GLY A 118 -16.50 -17.02 -17.85
C GLY A 118 -15.85 -16.14 -18.92
N ASP A 119 -14.88 -15.29 -18.58
CA ASP A 119 -14.24 -14.36 -19.55
C ASP A 119 -13.01 -14.96 -20.28
N HIS A 120 -12.92 -16.30 -20.37
CA HIS A 120 -12.00 -16.98 -21.29
C HIS A 120 -12.70 -17.14 -22.65
N ARG A 121 -12.52 -16.16 -23.53
CA ARG A 121 -12.79 -16.29 -24.97
C ARG A 121 -11.53 -16.06 -25.77
#